data_AF-A0A498SDC7-F1
#
_entry.id   AF-A0A498SDC7-F1
#
_cell.length_a   1.000
_cell.length_b   1.000
_cell.length_c   1.000
_cell.angle_alpha   90.00
_cell.angle_beta   90.00
_cell.angle_gamma   90.00
#
_symmetry.space_group_name_H-M   'P 1'
#
loop_
_entity.id
_entity.type
_entity.pdbx_description
1 polymer ?
#
loop_
_entity_poly.entity_id
_entity_poly.type
_entity_poly.pdbx_seq_one_letter_code
_entity_poly.pdbx_strand_id
1 'polypeptide(L)'
;MDDLYGFNKLCGQRIIMCSMRMVGSYIISIAALQLFLNYSRLKTSLDLGYQLLFIVMRLTGFTFSKLCLKIFEGDKLTMKLLTHNFLSSVFLKGVTEGYPLILSATRKEIKQYEYNDSFLQRIIPKLNYDAFREAALSIGEGDKLPEQLPEKLEDELKNEMHRLLVCVEVIEGELKCPESGRVFPIREGIPNMLTSANEIK
;
A
#
# COMPACT_ATOMS: atom_id res chain seq x y z
N MET A 1 -2.73 17.32 35.22
CA MET A 1 -2.23 15.96 35.43
C MET A 1 -3.42 15.16 35.93
N ASP A 2 -4.35 14.78 35.05
CA ASP A 2 -4.36 13.59 34.16
C ASP A 2 -5.39 12.62 34.82
N ASP A 3 -6.43 12.08 34.19
CA ASP A 3 -6.56 11.54 32.84
C ASP A 3 -8.00 11.57 32.28
N LEU A 4 -8.10 11.98 31.01
CA LEU A 4 -8.78 11.37 29.86
C LEU A 4 -10.04 10.50 30.09
N TYR A 5 -11.24 10.95 29.72
CA TYR A 5 -11.87 10.81 28.38
C TYR A 5 -11.71 9.43 27.71
N GLY A 6 -12.80 8.66 27.71
CA GLY A 6 -12.93 7.43 26.93
C GLY A 6 -13.31 7.67 25.47
N PHE A 7 -13.23 6.62 24.65
CA PHE A 7 -14.23 6.30 23.63
C PHE A 7 -14.09 4.84 23.19
N ASN A 8 -15.21 4.12 23.31
CA ASN A 8 -15.46 2.76 22.84
C ASN A 8 -15.62 2.69 21.31
N LYS A 9 -15.17 1.58 20.72
CA LYS A 9 -15.71 0.78 19.58
C LYS A 9 -14.53 0.25 18.74
N LEU A 10 -14.12 -1.02 18.85
CA LEU A 10 -14.82 -2.24 18.42
C LEU A 10 -15.47 -2.13 17.03
N CYS A 11 -14.68 -2.45 16.01
CA CYS A 11 -15.11 -3.04 14.76
C CYS A 11 -14.06 -4.13 14.47
N GLY A 12 -14.34 -5.41 14.32
CA GLY A 12 -15.56 -6.18 14.13
C GLY A 12 -15.03 -7.54 13.67
N GLN A 13 -15.46 -8.60 14.33
CA GLN A 13 -15.01 -9.97 14.12
C GLN A 13 -15.10 -10.38 12.64
N ARG A 14 -14.01 -10.92 12.09
CA ARG A 14 -14.08 -12.14 11.27
C ARG A 14 -12.99 -13.09 11.73
N ILE A 15 -13.37 -13.84 12.75
CA ILE A 15 -12.79 -15.12 13.11
C ILE A 15 -13.01 -16.03 11.89
N ILE A 16 -11.97 -16.33 11.13
CA ILE A 16 -11.93 -17.59 10.38
C ILE A 16 -11.24 -18.56 11.33
N MET A 17 -12.05 -19.34 12.05
CA MET A 17 -11.58 -20.49 12.80
C MET A 17 -10.99 -21.49 11.80
N CYS A 18 -9.66 -21.53 11.69
CA CYS A 18 -9.01 -22.74 11.25
C CYS A 18 -9.08 -23.70 12.43
N SER A 19 -9.85 -24.78 12.26
CA SER A 19 -9.96 -25.87 13.22
C SER A 19 -8.58 -26.48 13.50
N MET A 20 -7.89 -25.97 14.53
CA MET A 20 -6.70 -26.61 15.07
C MET A 20 -7.13 -27.59 16.15
N ARG A 21 -7.19 -28.85 15.75
CA ARG A 21 -7.32 -30.02 16.61
C ARG A 21 -6.13 -30.01 17.59
N MET A 22 -6.37 -29.61 18.83
CA MET A 22 -5.36 -29.65 19.90
C MET A 22 -5.04 -31.10 20.24
N VAL A 23 -3.80 -31.52 20.01
CA VAL A 23 -3.19 -32.64 20.75
C VAL A 23 -2.22 -32.00 21.74
N GLY A 24 -2.48 -32.24 23.03
CA GLY A 24 -1.95 -31.45 24.12
C GLY A 24 -0.45 -31.57 24.35
N SER A 25 0.09 -30.56 25.04
CA SER A 25 0.96 -30.74 26.21
C SER A 25 1.10 -29.39 26.94
N TYR A 26 0.41 -29.31 28.07
CA TYR A 26 0.29 -28.18 28.99
C TYR A 26 1.54 -28.05 29.89
N ILE A 27 2.71 -27.62 29.39
CA ILE A 27 3.85 -27.25 30.27
C ILE A 27 4.67 -26.04 29.75
N ILE A 28 4.15 -25.21 28.83
CA ILE A 28 4.89 -24.00 28.34
C ILE A 28 4.22 -22.69 28.80
N SER A 29 3.20 -22.75 29.66
CA SER A 29 2.28 -21.61 29.82
C SER A 29 2.59 -20.62 30.95
N ILE A 30 3.57 -20.84 31.83
CA ILE A 30 3.83 -19.90 32.94
C ILE A 30 5.09 -19.06 32.67
N ALA A 31 6.20 -19.69 32.25
CA ALA A 31 7.42 -18.96 31.89
C ALA A 31 7.23 -18.04 30.66
N ALA A 32 6.46 -18.48 29.66
CA ALA A 32 6.14 -17.67 28.48
C ALA A 32 5.22 -16.48 28.83
N LEU A 33 4.29 -16.64 29.78
CA LEU A 33 3.40 -15.57 30.23
C LEU A 33 4.13 -14.55 31.11
N GLN A 34 5.11 -14.98 31.91
CA GLN A 34 5.97 -14.08 32.68
C GLN A 34 6.91 -13.26 31.79
N LEU A 35 7.43 -13.83 30.71
CA LEU A 35 8.13 -13.07 29.67
C LEU A 35 7.19 -12.08 28.95
N PHE A 36 5.96 -12.48 28.66
CA PHE A 36 4.98 -11.64 27.98
C PHE A 36 4.49 -10.46 28.85
N LEU A 37 4.28 -10.67 30.15
CA LEU A 37 3.84 -9.63 31.09
C LEU A 37 4.98 -8.69 31.54
N ASN A 38 6.24 -9.11 31.47
CA ASN A 38 7.38 -8.20 31.65
C ASN A 38 7.67 -7.36 30.39
N TYR A 39 7.31 -7.86 29.20
CA TYR A 39 7.53 -7.17 27.93
C TYR A 39 6.62 -5.95 27.72
N SER A 40 5.42 -5.94 28.32
CA SER A 40 4.47 -4.82 28.21
C SER A 40 4.88 -3.55 28.97
N ARG A 41 6.07 -3.50 29.58
CA ARG A 41 6.58 -2.35 30.35
C ARG A 41 7.76 -1.59 29.71
N LEU A 42 8.21 -1.93 28.50
CA LEU A 42 9.16 -1.10 27.74
C LEU A 42 8.64 -0.76 26.34
N LYS A 43 8.05 0.43 26.23
CA LYS A 43 7.68 1.05 24.96
C LYS A 43 8.89 1.79 24.38
N THR A 44 9.85 1.06 23.80
CA THR A 44 10.85 1.57 22.83
C THR A 44 11.73 0.43 22.34
N SER A 45 11.31 -0.28 21.29
CA SER A 45 12.16 -0.93 20.26
C SER A 45 11.32 -1.99 19.55
N LEU A 46 10.82 -1.71 18.35
CA LEU A 46 10.05 -2.66 17.55
C LEU A 46 10.84 -3.95 17.23
N ASP A 47 12.18 -3.94 17.29
CA ASP A 47 13.02 -5.05 16.81
C ASP A 47 12.99 -6.34 17.65
N LEU A 48 12.86 -6.26 18.99
CA LEU A 48 12.97 -7.47 19.83
C LEU A 48 11.73 -8.38 19.77
N GLY A 49 10.55 -7.80 19.52
CA GLY A 49 9.31 -8.55 19.42
C GLY A 49 9.27 -9.49 18.21
N TYR A 50 9.80 -9.04 17.07
CA TYR A 50 9.88 -9.85 15.86
C TYR A 50 10.91 -10.98 15.98
N GLN A 51 12.04 -10.75 16.66
CA GLN A 51 13.02 -11.80 16.94
C GLN A 51 12.43 -12.93 17.80
N LEU A 52 11.68 -12.57 18.85
CA LEU A 52 11.07 -13.57 19.74
C LEU A 52 9.98 -14.37 19.02
N LEU A 53 9.18 -13.73 18.17
CA LEU A 53 8.20 -14.40 17.32
C LEU A 53 8.86 -15.38 16.34
N PHE A 54 9.96 -14.97 15.69
CA PHE A 54 10.74 -15.83 14.79
C PHE A 54 11.33 -17.06 15.50
N ILE A 55 11.83 -16.90 16.74
CA ILE A 55 12.37 -18.00 17.56
C ILE A 55 11.27 -19.00 17.91
N VAL A 56 10.09 -18.51 18.34
CA VAL A 56 8.94 -19.37 18.65
C VAL A 56 8.46 -20.13 17.41
N MET A 57 8.43 -19.48 16.23
CA MET A 57 8.06 -20.12 14.97
C MET A 57 9.06 -21.21 14.53
N ARG A 58 10.37 -21.00 14.74
CA ARG A 58 11.39 -22.04 14.49
C ARG A 58 11.26 -23.24 15.43
N LEU A 59 10.94 -23.01 16.70
CA LEU A 59 10.83 -24.08 17.71
C LEU A 59 9.53 -24.90 17.57
N THR A 60 8.47 -24.31 17.00
CA THR A 60 7.16 -24.95 16.88
C THR A 60 6.87 -25.57 15.51
N GLY A 61 7.80 -25.46 14.55
CA GLY A 61 7.67 -26.09 13.23
C GLY A 61 6.54 -25.52 12.35
N PHE A 62 6.00 -24.35 12.70
CA PHE A 62 4.89 -23.73 12.00
C PHE A 62 5.38 -23.13 10.68
N THR A 63 5.17 -23.85 9.57
CA THR A 63 5.44 -23.33 8.22
C THR A 63 4.28 -22.40 7.82
N PHE A 64 4.42 -21.11 8.12
CA PHE A 64 3.56 -20.12 7.50
C PHE A 64 3.78 -20.14 5.99
N SER A 65 2.69 -20.10 5.22
CA SER A 65 2.77 -19.93 3.78
C SER A 65 3.65 -18.71 3.46
N LYS A 66 4.47 -18.77 2.41
CA LYS A 66 5.33 -17.67 1.96
C LYS A 66 4.59 -16.31 1.89
N LEU A 67 3.26 -16.33 1.75
CA LEU A 67 2.40 -15.16 1.76
C LEU A 67 2.38 -14.42 3.10
N CYS A 68 2.43 -15.11 4.24
CA CYS A 68 2.36 -14.45 5.55
C CYS A 68 3.69 -13.82 5.96
N LEU A 69 4.83 -14.37 5.54
CA LEU A 69 6.13 -13.72 5.74
C LEU A 69 6.23 -12.37 5.01
N LYS A 70 5.66 -12.26 3.81
CA LYS A 70 5.56 -10.99 3.06
C LYS A 70 4.66 -9.94 3.73
N ILE A 71 3.74 -10.34 4.60
CA ILE A 71 2.91 -9.39 5.37
C ILE A 71 3.71 -8.81 6.56
N PHE A 72 4.80 -9.46 6.97
CA PHE A 72 5.68 -9.04 8.07
C PHE A 72 6.95 -8.30 7.63
N GLU A 73 7.32 -8.35 6.34
CA GLU A 73 8.19 -7.33 5.76
C GLU A 73 7.40 -6.02 5.79
N GLY A 74 7.82 -5.09 6.63
CA GLY A 74 7.18 -3.80 6.88
C GLY A 74 7.22 -2.85 5.68
N ASP A 75 6.84 -3.32 4.50
CA ASP A 75 6.64 -2.53 3.30
C ASP A 75 5.51 -1.56 3.59
N LYS A 76 5.91 -0.33 3.91
CA LYS A 76 5.02 0.82 4.05
C LYS A 76 4.09 0.88 2.84
N LEU A 77 2.77 0.93 3.08
CA LEU A 77 1.75 1.05 2.03
C LEU A 77 1.87 2.43 1.38
N THR A 78 2.64 2.52 0.30
CA THR A 78 2.88 3.75 -0.46
C THR A 78 2.21 3.70 -1.83
N MET A 79 1.81 4.87 -2.32
CA MET A 79 1.05 5.00 -3.56
C MET A 79 2.00 4.90 -4.75
N LYS A 80 1.76 3.89 -5.59
CA LYS A 80 2.48 3.70 -6.86
C LYS A 80 1.78 4.47 -7.98
N LEU A 81 2.53 4.83 -9.03
CA LEU A 81 1.94 5.43 -10.24
C LEU A 81 0.90 4.53 -10.91
N LEU A 82 1.05 3.21 -10.80
CA LEU A 82 0.03 2.28 -11.25
C LEU A 82 -1.32 2.52 -10.54
N THR A 83 -1.31 2.75 -9.23
CA THR A 83 -2.53 2.99 -8.44
C THR A 83 -3.21 4.27 -8.90
N HIS A 84 -2.43 5.34 -9.12
CA HIS A 84 -2.93 6.61 -9.63
C HIS A 84 -3.74 6.43 -10.92
N ASN A 85 -3.25 5.58 -11.82
CA ASN A 85 -3.86 5.38 -13.13
C ASN A 85 -5.27 4.76 -13.09
N PHE A 86 -5.67 4.16 -11.97
CA PHE A 86 -7.00 3.58 -11.80
C PHE A 86 -7.91 4.39 -10.86
N LEU A 87 -7.41 5.48 -10.28
CA LEU A 87 -8.20 6.36 -9.43
C LEU A 87 -8.99 7.36 -10.30
N SER A 88 -10.29 7.50 -10.01
CA SER A 88 -11.17 8.47 -10.68
C SER A 88 -12.06 9.16 -9.65
N SER A 89 -12.48 10.38 -9.94
CA SER A 89 -13.37 11.17 -9.07
C SER A 89 -14.83 11.21 -9.57
N VAL A 90 -15.24 10.26 -10.41
CA VAL A 90 -16.59 10.19 -11.02
C VAL A 90 -17.70 10.01 -9.98
N PHE A 91 -17.36 9.59 -8.76
CA PHE A 91 -18.30 9.43 -7.66
C PHE A 91 -18.76 10.76 -7.03
N LEU A 92 -18.13 11.89 -7.39
CA LEU A 92 -18.53 13.21 -6.92
C LEU A 92 -19.79 13.72 -7.65
N LYS A 93 -20.63 14.47 -6.93
CA LYS A 93 -21.76 15.20 -7.54
C LYS A 93 -21.24 16.27 -8.51
N GLY A 94 -21.86 16.34 -9.69
CA GLY A 94 -21.52 17.35 -10.69
C GLY A 94 -20.21 17.08 -11.44
N VAL A 95 -19.65 15.87 -11.34
CA VAL A 95 -18.52 15.44 -12.16
C VAL A 95 -19.00 14.42 -13.18
N THR A 96 -18.82 14.74 -14.45
CA THR A 96 -19.09 13.87 -15.59
C THR A 96 -17.80 13.22 -16.09
N GLU A 97 -16.70 13.98 -16.10
CA GLU A 97 -15.36 13.55 -16.53
C GLU A 97 -14.36 13.76 -15.37
N GLY A 98 -14.21 12.72 -14.54
CA GLY A 98 -13.38 12.75 -13.33
C GLY A 98 -12.00 12.10 -13.47
N TYR A 99 -11.46 12.02 -14.68
CA TYR A 99 -10.24 11.28 -14.99
C TYR A 99 -9.50 11.89 -16.20
N PRO A 100 -8.15 11.97 -16.19
CA PRO A 100 -7.25 11.62 -15.10
C PRO A 100 -7.25 12.65 -13.95
N LEU A 101 -6.80 12.22 -12.77
CA LEU A 101 -6.57 13.13 -11.65
C LEU A 101 -5.22 13.83 -11.85
N ILE A 102 -5.15 15.14 -11.62
CA ILE A 102 -3.90 15.88 -11.75
C ILE A 102 -3.05 15.59 -10.51
N LEU A 103 -1.90 14.95 -10.69
CA LEU A 103 -1.00 14.58 -9.62
C LEU A 103 0.05 15.67 -9.38
N SER A 104 0.13 16.17 -8.16
CA SER A 104 1.21 17.05 -7.71
C SER A 104 1.96 16.37 -6.57
N ALA A 105 3.17 15.90 -6.83
CA ALA A 105 3.98 15.18 -5.85
C ALA A 105 4.96 16.13 -5.16
N THR A 106 4.85 16.27 -3.84
CA THR A 106 5.80 17.05 -3.02
C THR A 106 7.02 16.20 -2.65
N ARG A 107 6.81 14.92 -2.32
CA ARG A 107 7.86 13.99 -1.97
C ARG A 107 7.65 12.64 -2.64
N LYS A 108 8.67 12.19 -3.36
CA LYS A 108 8.73 10.88 -4.03
C LYS A 108 9.90 10.05 -3.51
N GLU A 109 9.78 8.74 -3.60
CA GLU A 109 10.81 7.76 -3.30
C GLU A 109 10.90 6.74 -4.44
N ILE A 110 12.10 6.29 -4.77
CA ILE A 110 12.31 5.28 -5.81
C ILE A 110 12.84 4.01 -5.13
N LYS A 111 12.02 2.95 -5.15
CA LYS A 111 12.39 1.64 -4.60
C LYS A 111 12.58 0.64 -5.72
N GLN A 112 13.67 -0.12 -5.69
CA GLN A 112 13.93 -1.12 -6.72
C GLN A 112 13.10 -2.39 -6.47
N TYR A 113 12.37 -2.84 -7.48
CA TYR A 113 11.61 -4.08 -7.48
C TYR A 113 12.09 -5.01 -8.59
N GLU A 114 11.92 -6.32 -8.38
CA GLU A 114 12.24 -7.34 -9.39
C GLU A 114 11.38 -7.15 -10.64
N TYR A 115 12.02 -7.11 -11.80
CA TYR A 115 11.34 -6.99 -13.08
C TYR A 115 10.48 -8.22 -13.37
N ASN A 116 9.21 -7.99 -13.68
CA ASN A 116 8.28 -9.05 -14.05
C ASN A 116 7.57 -8.74 -15.37
N ASP A 117 8.03 -9.40 -16.44
CA ASP A 117 7.45 -9.25 -17.78
C ASP A 117 5.98 -9.69 -17.86
N SER A 118 5.65 -10.81 -17.21
CA SER A 118 4.27 -11.34 -17.21
C SER A 118 3.27 -10.40 -16.55
N PHE A 119 3.72 -9.58 -15.60
CA PHE A 119 2.92 -8.54 -14.97
C PHE A 119 2.65 -7.38 -15.92
N LEU A 120 3.67 -6.89 -16.61
CA LEU A 120 3.53 -5.80 -17.58
C LEU A 120 2.58 -6.17 -18.71
N GLN A 121 2.74 -7.36 -19.32
CA GLN A 121 1.87 -7.82 -20.41
C GLN A 121 0.38 -7.82 -20.02
N ARG A 122 0.06 -8.02 -18.74
CA ARG A 122 -1.33 -8.01 -18.22
C ARG A 122 -1.84 -6.61 -17.90
N ILE A 123 -0.96 -5.70 -17.50
CA ILE A 123 -1.30 -4.35 -17.06
C ILE A 123 -1.38 -3.38 -18.23
N ILE A 124 -0.43 -3.44 -19.16
CA ILE A 124 -0.35 -2.54 -20.33
C ILE A 124 -1.69 -2.42 -21.09
N PRO A 125 -2.43 -3.50 -21.43
CA PRO A 125 -3.71 -3.36 -22.13
C PRO A 125 -4.82 -2.71 -21.29
N LYS A 126 -4.67 -2.65 -19.95
CA LYS A 126 -5.62 -2.01 -19.03
C LYS A 126 -5.18 -0.59 -18.63
N LEU A 127 -3.94 -0.24 -18.96
CA LEU A 127 -3.32 1.02 -18.58
C LEU A 127 -3.81 2.10 -19.54
N ASN A 128 -4.34 3.21 -19.02
CA ASN A 128 -4.44 4.42 -19.83
C ASN A 128 -3.04 5.02 -19.92
N TYR A 129 -2.46 5.03 -21.13
CA TYR A 129 -1.09 5.49 -21.35
C TYR A 129 -0.97 7.02 -21.22
N ASP A 130 -1.95 7.77 -21.71
CA ASP A 130 -1.92 9.24 -21.70
C ASP A 130 -1.95 9.78 -20.26
N ALA A 131 -2.86 9.25 -19.44
CA ALA A 131 -2.95 9.57 -18.01
C ALA A 131 -1.67 9.20 -17.24
N PHE A 132 -1.10 8.03 -17.54
CA PHE A 132 0.15 7.60 -16.94
C PHE A 132 1.33 8.50 -17.33
N ARG A 133 1.42 8.90 -18.60
CA ARG A 133 2.47 9.80 -19.10
C ARG A 133 2.36 11.18 -18.45
N GLU A 134 1.15 11.74 -18.35
CA GLU A 134 0.92 13.02 -17.67
C GLU A 134 1.33 12.97 -16.20
N ALA A 135 0.99 11.89 -15.49
CA ALA A 135 1.43 11.68 -14.12
C ALA A 135 2.95 11.55 -13.99
N ALA A 136 3.61 10.83 -14.90
CA ALA A 136 5.07 10.69 -14.93
C ALA A 136 5.78 12.03 -15.20
N LEU A 137 5.23 12.85 -16.12
CA LEU A 137 5.73 14.20 -16.39
C LEU A 137 5.57 15.12 -15.18
N SER A 138 4.44 15.04 -14.48
CA SER A 138 4.17 15.84 -13.28
C SER A 138 5.12 15.51 -12.12
N ILE A 139 5.62 14.27 -12.07
CA ILE A 139 6.64 13.81 -11.11
C ILE A 139 8.08 14.13 -11.58
N GLY A 140 8.27 14.51 -12.85
CA GLY A 140 9.58 14.76 -13.46
C GLY A 140 10.37 13.49 -13.80
N GLU A 141 9.70 12.36 -14.04
CA GLU A 141 10.32 11.11 -14.53
C GLU A 141 9.81 10.70 -15.93
N GLY A 142 8.97 11.53 -16.55
CA GLY A 142 8.31 11.24 -17.83
C GLY A 142 9.15 11.46 -19.09
N ASP A 143 10.35 12.05 -18.98
CA ASP A 143 11.15 12.48 -20.15
C ASP A 143 11.58 11.33 -21.08
N LYS A 144 11.65 10.11 -20.53
CA LYS A 144 12.05 8.91 -21.28
C LYS A 144 10.89 8.19 -21.95
N LEU A 145 9.64 8.62 -21.70
CA LEU A 145 8.46 7.99 -22.26
C LEU A 145 8.14 8.56 -23.65
N PRO A 146 7.85 7.71 -24.65
CA PRO A 146 7.41 8.19 -25.96
C PRO A 146 6.05 8.89 -25.88
N GLU A 147 5.75 9.77 -26.83
CA GLU A 147 4.46 10.48 -26.87
C GLU A 147 3.28 9.53 -27.11
N GLN A 148 3.50 8.50 -27.91
CA GLN A 148 2.50 7.47 -28.21
C GLN A 148 3.05 6.09 -27.85
N LEU A 149 2.18 5.22 -27.35
CA LEU A 149 2.54 3.84 -27.06
C LEU A 149 2.81 3.10 -28.39
N PRO A 150 4.05 2.64 -28.66
CA PRO A 150 4.34 1.90 -29.88
C PRO A 150 3.69 0.52 -29.86
N GLU A 151 3.29 0.02 -31.02
CA GLU A 151 2.64 -1.29 -31.17
C GLU A 151 3.57 -2.45 -30.78
N LYS A 152 4.89 -2.25 -30.94
CA LYS A 152 5.93 -3.14 -30.45
C LYS A 152 6.68 -2.46 -29.31
N LEU A 153 6.57 -3.05 -28.12
CA LEU A 153 7.31 -2.62 -26.95
C LEU A 153 8.70 -3.27 -26.97
N GLU A 154 9.72 -2.45 -27.14
CA GLU A 154 11.11 -2.85 -26.94
C GLU A 154 11.38 -3.13 -25.46
N ASP A 155 12.34 -4.00 -25.17
CA ASP A 155 12.62 -4.40 -23.78
C ASP A 155 13.12 -3.23 -22.91
N GLU A 156 13.80 -2.25 -23.51
CA GLU A 156 14.20 -1.01 -22.83
C GLU A 156 12.99 -0.20 -22.35
N LEU A 157 11.97 -0.05 -23.21
CA LEU A 157 10.74 0.66 -22.87
C LEU A 157 9.93 -0.08 -21.80
N LYS A 158 9.86 -1.43 -21.88
CA LYS A 158 9.21 -2.24 -20.84
C LYS A 158 9.89 -2.06 -19.47
N ASN A 159 11.22 -2.05 -19.45
CA ASN A 159 11.99 -1.83 -18.22
C ASN A 159 11.72 -0.43 -17.63
N GLU A 160 11.66 0.60 -18.46
CA GLU A 160 11.33 1.95 -18.00
C GLU A 160 9.88 2.04 -17.51
N MET A 161 8.91 1.44 -18.22
CA MET A 161 7.53 1.35 -17.77
C MET A 161 7.42 0.61 -16.43
N HIS A 162 8.14 -0.50 -16.23
CA HIS A 162 8.19 -1.20 -14.96
C HIS A 162 8.69 -0.31 -13.83
N ARG A 163 9.80 0.40 -14.08
CA ARG A 163 10.39 1.36 -13.14
C ARG A 163 9.36 2.40 -12.72
N LEU A 164 8.71 3.04 -13.67
CA LEU A 164 7.75 4.09 -13.37
C LEU A 164 6.49 3.55 -12.69
N LEU A 165 5.93 2.44 -13.16
CA LEU A 165 4.68 1.89 -12.61
C LEU A 165 4.82 1.34 -11.19
N VAL A 166 5.95 0.70 -10.87
CA VAL A 166 6.11 -0.08 -9.63
C VAL A 166 7.17 0.51 -8.70
N CYS A 167 8.27 1.04 -9.24
CA CYS A 167 9.39 1.54 -8.45
C CYS A 167 9.20 2.96 -7.94
N VAL A 168 8.45 3.81 -8.67
CA VAL A 168 8.19 5.19 -8.25
C VAL A 168 7.00 5.22 -7.29
N GLU A 169 7.28 5.68 -6.07
CA GLU A 169 6.31 5.80 -4.99
C GLU A 169 6.17 7.26 -4.56
N VAL A 170 4.92 7.72 -4.46
CA VAL A 170 4.62 9.05 -3.94
C VAL A 170 4.38 8.93 -2.44
N ILE A 171 5.16 9.66 -1.65
CA ILE A 171 5.06 9.68 -0.18
C ILE A 171 4.12 10.80 0.27
N GLU A 172 4.29 11.99 -0.30
CA GLU A 172 3.47 13.17 0.01
C GLU A 172 3.15 13.91 -1.28
N GLY A 173 1.91 14.40 -1.38
CA GLY A 173 1.43 15.12 -2.55
C GLY A 173 -0.08 15.32 -2.48
N GLU A 174 -0.66 15.66 -3.62
CA GLU A 174 -2.09 15.89 -3.77
C GLU A 174 -2.58 15.45 -5.15
N LEU A 175 -3.83 15.00 -5.20
CA LEU A 175 -4.56 14.67 -6.42
C LEU A 175 -5.68 15.68 -6.59
N LYS A 176 -5.72 16.37 -7.72
CA LYS A 176 -6.77 17.34 -8.02
C LYS A 176 -7.72 16.80 -9.09
N CYS A 177 -9.02 16.90 -8.84
CA CYS A 177 -10.05 16.62 -9.84
C CYS A 177 -10.07 17.75 -10.90
N PRO A 178 -10.09 17.41 -12.20
CA PRO A 178 -10.09 18.41 -13.27
C PRO A 178 -11.38 19.25 -13.32
N GLU A 179 -12.55 18.63 -13.06
CA GLU A 179 -13.85 19.29 -13.19
C GLU A 179 -14.31 19.95 -11.88
N SER A 180 -14.32 19.21 -10.76
CA SER A 180 -14.77 19.75 -9.47
C SER A 180 -13.73 20.64 -8.77
N GLY A 181 -12.46 20.57 -9.20
CA GLY A 181 -11.35 21.24 -8.51
C GLY A 181 -11.04 20.68 -7.11
N ARG A 182 -11.72 19.61 -6.67
CA ARG A 182 -11.51 19.00 -5.36
C ARG A 182 -10.11 18.42 -5.26
N VAL A 183 -9.47 18.67 -4.12
CA VAL A 183 -8.12 18.19 -3.81
C VAL A 183 -8.19 17.03 -2.82
N PHE A 184 -7.51 15.93 -3.15
CA PHE A 184 -7.34 14.75 -2.32
C PHE A 184 -5.87 14.66 -1.86
N PRO A 185 -5.58 14.86 -0.57
CA PRO A 185 -4.22 14.84 -0.08
C PRO A 185 -3.68 13.41 0.00
N ILE A 186 -2.40 13.24 -0.34
CA ILE A 186 -1.62 12.01 -0.16
C ILE A 186 -0.72 12.21 1.06
N ARG A 187 -0.89 11.37 2.08
CA ARG A 187 -0.08 11.39 3.31
C ARG A 187 0.51 10.01 3.57
N GLU A 188 1.82 9.97 3.83
CA GLU A 188 2.56 8.73 4.07
C GLU A 188 2.38 7.67 2.96
N GLY A 189 2.08 8.13 1.74
CA GLY A 189 1.81 7.30 0.58
C GLY A 189 0.39 6.72 0.51
N ILE A 190 -0.53 7.18 1.36
CA ILE A 190 -1.95 6.79 1.29
C ILE A 190 -2.78 7.98 0.78
N PRO A 191 -3.44 7.86 -0.39
CA PRO A 191 -4.34 8.90 -0.88
C PRO A 191 -5.64 8.90 -0.07
N ASN A 192 -6.03 10.06 0.47
CA ASN A 192 -7.30 10.21 1.16
C ASN A 192 -8.41 10.62 0.18
N MET A 193 -9.20 9.63 -0.26
CA MET A 193 -10.34 9.83 -1.16
C MET A 193 -11.69 9.97 -0.44
N LEU A 194 -11.68 10.18 0.89
CA LEU A 194 -12.92 10.29 1.66
C LEU A 194 -13.65 11.61 1.36
N THR A 195 -14.97 11.51 1.20
CA THR A 195 -15.84 12.66 0.89
C THR A 195 -17.07 12.66 1.77
N SER A 196 -17.68 13.83 1.95
CA SER A 196 -18.89 13.94 2.76
C SER A 196 -20.08 13.36 1.99
N ALA A 197 -21.07 12.80 2.71
CA ALA A 197 -22.26 12.20 2.09
C ALA A 197 -23.02 13.18 1.16
N ASN A 198 -22.94 14.48 1.43
CA ASN A 198 -23.59 15.51 0.62
C ASN A 198 -22.96 15.69 -0.77
N GLU A 199 -21.71 15.26 -0.95
CA GLU A 199 -20.88 15.48 -2.15
C GLU A 199 -20.80 14.25 -3.06
N ILE A 200 -21.39 13.13 -2.63
CA ILE A 200 -21.39 11.84 -3.35
C ILE A 200 -22.68 11.71 -4.16
N LYS A 201 -22.57 11.32 -5.43
CA LYS A 201 -23.71 11.16 -6.35
C LYS A 201 -24.78 10.21 -5.84
#